data_AF-J9GLW7-F1
#
_entry.id   AF-J9GLW7-F1
#
_cell.length_a   1.000
_cell.length_b   1.000
_cell.length_c   1.000
_cell.angle_alpha   90.00
_cell.angle_beta   90.00
_cell.angle_gamma   90.00
#
_symmetry.space_group_name_H-M   'P 1'
#
loop_
_entity.id
_entity.type
_entity.pdbx_description
1 polymer ?
#
loop_
_entity_poly.entity_id
_entity_poly.type
_entity_poly.pdbx_seq_one_letter_code
_entity_poly.pdbx_strand_id
1 'polypeptide(L)'
;KKHVEQALEMARKSIVLLKNKNSLLPLRKDIKSIAVVGPNAADSTMLWANYNGFPTQTVTILEGIRGKVPSAKVIYELGCNHTADFVVRDLGNHISSTAGQGFVSEFFNNTGFDGEPVYKGLVREIHYTTGGNTQFAPNVNLSNFTARFTGEFESPIDGPVEFKLSGNDAFRLFIDTAMVAEVWENEYGAERIYTLQARKGEKYPVRIEYMQRTGSADLNFTVGVRTPVDLAGTVSRVKDADVILFVGGISPRLEGEEMPVDADGFRKGDRTNIEIPAVQKRMIKSLVATGKPVVYVMCTGSALALNWENDNVDAIINAWYGGQEGGTAVADVLFGDYNPAGRLPVTFYKSAEQLPDFQDYSMKGRTYRYMTQKPLYPFGYGLSYTTFRYDNAKLSSYKIKVGEAVTISFD
;
A
#
# COMPACT_ATOMS: atom_id res chain seq x y z
N LYS A 1 -4.69 13.25 19.56
CA LYS A 1 -5.42 14.34 18.86
C LYS A 1 -4.46 15.31 18.18
N LYS A 2 -3.60 16.04 18.91
CA LYS A 2 -2.59 16.92 18.29
C LYS A 2 -1.66 16.22 17.28
N HIS A 3 -1.21 15.00 17.58
CA HIS A 3 -0.36 14.23 16.67
C HIS A 3 -1.07 13.84 15.36
N VAL A 4 -2.38 13.56 15.42
CA VAL A 4 -3.23 13.26 14.27
C VAL A 4 -3.35 14.48 13.36
N GLU A 5 -3.62 15.65 13.94
CA GLU A 5 -3.70 16.92 13.21
C GLU A 5 -2.36 17.26 12.53
N GLN A 6 -1.24 17.05 13.23
CA GLN A 6 0.10 17.23 12.67
C GLN A 6 0.37 16.26 11.51
N ALA A 7 -0.01 14.99 11.65
CA ALA A 7 0.15 13.99 10.60
C ALA A 7 -0.63 14.37 9.33
N LEU A 8 -1.88 14.84 9.49
CA LEU A 8 -2.69 15.35 8.39
C LEU A 8 -2.06 16.56 7.71
N GLU A 9 -1.52 17.51 8.48
CA GLU A 9 -0.83 18.69 7.93
C GLU A 9 0.40 18.28 7.10
N MET A 10 1.22 17.37 7.63
CA MET A 10 2.41 16.87 6.92
C MET A 10 2.03 16.14 5.64
N ALA A 11 1.00 15.27 5.69
CA ALA A 11 0.52 14.55 4.51
C ALA A 11 0.03 15.52 3.42
N ARG A 12 -0.80 16.50 3.77
CA ARG A 12 -1.28 17.54 2.83
C ARG A 12 -0.13 18.30 2.18
N LYS A 13 0.84 18.76 2.98
CA LYS A 13 2.01 19.52 2.49
C LYS A 13 2.97 18.69 1.63
N SER A 14 2.92 17.36 1.74
CA SER A 14 3.81 16.45 1.01
C SER A 14 3.27 16.09 -0.38
N ILE A 15 1.95 16.10 -0.59
CA ILE A 15 1.33 15.72 -1.86
C ILE A 15 1.78 16.66 -2.99
N VAL A 16 2.20 16.06 -4.10
CA VAL A 16 2.66 16.78 -5.29
C VAL A 16 1.69 16.56 -6.44
N LEU A 17 1.12 17.64 -6.98
CA LEU A 17 0.34 17.59 -8.22
C LEU A 17 1.31 17.56 -9.42
N LEU A 18 1.33 16.47 -10.18
CA LEU A 18 2.27 16.28 -11.30
C LEU A 18 1.67 16.63 -12.65
N LYS A 19 0.36 16.40 -12.82
CA LYS A 19 -0.37 16.72 -14.04
C LYS A 19 -1.80 17.11 -13.69
N ASN A 20 -2.34 18.13 -14.36
CA ASN A 20 -3.74 18.51 -14.26
C ASN A 20 -4.24 19.09 -15.59
N LYS A 21 -4.66 18.22 -16.51
CA LYS A 21 -5.17 18.60 -17.83
C LYS A 21 -6.58 19.20 -17.69
N ASN A 22 -6.85 20.26 -18.44
CA ASN A 22 -8.16 20.92 -18.50
C ASN A 22 -8.73 21.34 -17.13
N SER A 23 -7.86 21.57 -16.14
CA SER A 23 -8.26 21.87 -14.76
C SER A 23 -9.26 20.85 -14.18
N LEU A 24 -9.05 19.55 -14.46
CA LEU A 24 -9.90 18.48 -13.93
C LEU A 24 -9.95 18.47 -12.40
N LEU A 25 -8.80 18.67 -11.75
CA LEU A 25 -8.71 18.84 -10.30
C LEU A 25 -8.71 20.34 -9.93
N PRO A 26 -9.37 20.73 -8.82
CA PRO A 26 -10.09 19.86 -7.89
C PRO A 26 -11.45 19.38 -8.43
N LEU A 27 -11.84 18.17 -8.05
CA LEU A 27 -13.15 17.60 -8.35
C LEU A 27 -14.25 18.36 -7.62
N ARG A 28 -15.41 18.47 -8.25
CA ARG A 28 -16.59 19.06 -7.60
C ARG A 28 -17.15 18.11 -6.54
N LYS A 29 -17.56 18.65 -5.39
CA LYS A 29 -18.15 17.87 -4.29
C LYS A 29 -19.58 17.39 -4.56
N ASP A 30 -20.25 17.96 -5.55
CA ASP A 30 -21.61 17.57 -5.97
C ASP A 30 -21.64 16.46 -7.04
N ILE A 31 -20.47 15.91 -7.36
CA ILE A 31 -20.28 14.77 -8.27
C ILE A 31 -21.19 13.61 -7.88
N LYS A 32 -21.78 12.94 -8.88
CA LYS A 32 -22.81 11.93 -8.63
C LYS A 32 -22.21 10.55 -8.47
N SER A 33 -21.14 10.26 -9.19
CA SER A 33 -20.51 8.94 -9.18
C SER A 33 -19.01 9.01 -9.37
N ILE A 34 -18.29 8.24 -8.57
CA ILE A 34 -16.84 8.11 -8.62
C ILE A 34 -16.50 6.64 -8.61
N ALA A 35 -15.65 6.20 -9.53
CA ALA A 35 -15.01 4.89 -9.44
C ALA A 35 -13.63 5.05 -8.83
N VAL A 36 -13.35 4.31 -7.76
CA VAL A 36 -12.03 4.20 -7.14
C VAL A 36 -11.51 2.80 -7.46
N VAL A 37 -10.42 2.72 -8.22
CA VAL A 37 -9.89 1.47 -8.73
C VAL A 37 -8.43 1.33 -8.34
N GLY A 38 -8.00 0.16 -7.87
CA GLY A 38 -6.58 -0.15 -7.73
C GLY A 38 -6.15 -0.63 -6.35
N PRO A 39 -4.96 -1.24 -6.28
CA PRO A 39 -4.50 -1.98 -5.10
C PRO A 39 -4.27 -1.13 -3.86
N ASN A 40 -4.03 0.17 -4.04
CA ASN A 40 -3.67 1.10 -2.96
C ASN A 40 -4.87 1.87 -2.39
N ALA A 41 -6.08 1.70 -2.97
CA ALA A 41 -7.25 2.47 -2.57
C ALA A 41 -7.72 2.18 -1.14
N ALA A 42 -7.79 0.90 -0.77
CA ALA A 42 -8.27 0.42 0.52
C ALA A 42 -7.15 -0.17 1.39
N ASP A 43 -5.88 0.13 1.08
CA ASP A 43 -4.72 -0.43 1.76
C ASP A 43 -4.21 0.53 2.85
N SER A 44 -4.46 0.17 4.11
CA SER A 44 -3.99 0.95 5.25
C SER A 44 -2.48 0.80 5.47
N THR A 45 -1.94 -0.41 5.28
CA THR A 45 -0.50 -0.69 5.45
C THR A 45 0.35 0.09 4.45
N MET A 46 -0.14 0.27 3.22
CA MET A 46 0.55 1.09 2.22
C MET A 46 0.86 2.49 2.74
N LEU A 47 -0.05 3.09 3.52
CA LEU A 47 0.13 4.45 4.01
C LEU A 47 1.28 4.59 5.00
N TRP A 48 1.70 3.51 5.66
CA TRP A 48 2.63 3.58 6.78
C TRP A 48 4.10 3.65 6.35
N ALA A 49 4.41 3.26 5.11
CA ALA A 49 5.79 3.08 4.62
C ALA A 49 6.56 1.98 5.40
N ASN A 50 7.89 1.99 5.26
CA ASN A 50 8.81 1.17 6.05
C ASN A 50 9.29 1.93 7.30
N TYR A 51 9.85 1.21 8.28
CA TYR A 51 10.33 1.76 9.57
C TYR A 51 9.28 2.63 10.27
N ASN A 52 8.04 2.16 10.28
CA ASN A 52 6.91 2.84 10.87
C ASN A 52 6.63 2.36 12.30
N GLY A 53 5.93 3.20 13.07
CA GLY A 53 5.23 2.75 14.28
C GLY A 53 3.79 2.33 13.98
N PHE A 54 3.06 1.89 15.01
CA PHE A 54 1.63 1.61 14.88
C PHE A 54 0.81 2.88 15.07
N PRO A 55 0.06 3.33 14.04
CA PRO A 55 -0.77 4.50 14.20
C PRO A 55 -2.01 4.19 15.04
N THR A 56 -2.51 5.18 15.79
CA THR A 56 -3.72 5.02 16.61
C THR A 56 -4.99 4.81 15.78
N GLN A 57 -4.96 5.24 14.51
CA GLN A 57 -5.99 5.05 13.51
C GLN A 57 -5.35 5.19 12.13
N THR A 58 -5.96 4.65 11.08
CA THR A 58 -5.54 4.93 9.71
C THR A 58 -6.76 5.15 8.84
N VAL A 59 -6.74 6.22 8.06
CA VAL A 59 -7.77 6.49 7.05
C VAL A 59 -7.21 6.12 5.68
N THR A 60 -7.77 5.08 5.06
CA THR A 60 -7.44 4.69 3.68
C THR A 60 -7.87 5.76 2.67
N ILE A 61 -7.31 5.75 1.47
CA ILE A 61 -7.69 6.71 0.42
C ILE A 61 -9.18 6.57 0.06
N LEU A 62 -9.67 5.34 -0.02
CA LEU A 62 -11.09 5.05 -0.26
C LEU A 62 -11.99 5.62 0.84
N GLU A 63 -11.63 5.44 2.11
CA GLU A 63 -12.37 6.01 3.24
C GLU A 63 -12.36 7.54 3.22
N GLY A 64 -11.20 8.15 2.95
CA GLY A 64 -11.08 9.60 2.80
C GLY A 64 -12.01 10.13 1.71
N ILE A 65 -12.03 9.49 0.54
CA ILE A 65 -12.93 9.87 -0.58
C ILE A 65 -14.39 9.71 -0.17
N ARG A 66 -14.80 8.56 0.40
CA ARG A 66 -16.17 8.33 0.86
C ARG A 66 -16.61 9.38 1.89
N GLY A 67 -15.73 9.76 2.81
CA GLY A 67 -15.98 10.79 3.81
C GLY A 67 -16.19 12.19 3.19
N LYS A 68 -15.56 12.48 2.05
CA LYS A 68 -15.70 13.78 1.36
C LYS A 68 -16.94 13.90 0.49
N VAL A 69 -17.44 12.80 -0.05
CA VAL A 69 -18.61 12.77 -0.93
C VAL A 69 -19.66 11.76 -0.46
N PRO A 70 -20.26 11.95 0.73
CA PRO A 70 -21.19 10.98 1.31
C PRO A 70 -22.46 10.76 0.48
N SER A 71 -22.81 11.73 -0.38
CA SER A 71 -23.99 11.65 -1.27
C SER A 71 -23.67 11.05 -2.65
N ALA A 72 -22.40 10.85 -2.98
CA ALA A 72 -22.00 10.29 -4.27
C ALA A 72 -22.01 8.75 -4.23
N LYS A 73 -22.31 8.12 -5.37
CA LYS A 73 -22.10 6.69 -5.56
C LYS A 73 -20.60 6.44 -5.73
N VAL A 74 -19.94 5.95 -4.67
CA VAL A 74 -18.52 5.56 -4.70
C VAL A 74 -18.41 4.06 -4.99
N ILE A 75 -18.05 3.73 -6.23
CA ILE A 75 -17.78 2.35 -6.68
C ILE A 75 -16.32 2.04 -6.34
N TYR A 76 -16.07 0.93 -5.65
CA TYR A 76 -14.71 0.45 -5.39
C TYR A 76 -14.47 -0.87 -6.12
N GLU A 77 -13.36 -0.94 -6.84
CA GLU A 77 -12.86 -2.17 -7.45
C GLU A 77 -11.38 -2.31 -7.12
N LEU A 78 -10.95 -3.48 -6.64
CA LEU A 78 -9.51 -3.74 -6.50
C LEU A 78 -8.83 -3.64 -7.87
N GLY A 79 -9.47 -4.19 -8.90
CA GLY A 79 -9.05 -4.13 -10.30
C GLY A 79 -7.83 -5.00 -10.60
N CYS A 80 -6.69 -4.72 -9.98
CA CYS A 80 -5.46 -5.48 -10.12
C CYS A 80 -4.65 -5.49 -8.82
N ASN A 81 -3.68 -6.39 -8.75
CA ASN A 81 -2.69 -6.39 -7.67
C ASN A 81 -1.54 -5.42 -8.00
N HIS A 82 -0.56 -5.32 -7.10
CA HIS A 82 0.63 -4.51 -7.30
C HIS A 82 1.46 -5.02 -8.47
N THR A 83 1.84 -6.31 -8.47
CA THR A 83 2.70 -6.91 -9.50
C THR A 83 2.07 -8.15 -10.15
N ALA A 84 1.28 -8.92 -9.40
CA ALA A 84 0.66 -10.14 -9.88
C ALA A 84 -0.48 -9.91 -10.89
N ASP A 85 -0.61 -10.83 -11.85
CA ASP A 85 -1.67 -10.87 -12.86
C ASP A 85 -2.96 -11.54 -12.37
N PHE A 86 -3.07 -11.79 -11.07
CA PHE A 86 -4.26 -12.28 -10.39
C PHE A 86 -4.57 -11.40 -9.17
N VAL A 87 -5.83 -11.45 -8.74
CA VAL A 87 -6.29 -10.92 -7.45
C VAL A 87 -6.74 -12.07 -6.56
N VAL A 88 -6.55 -11.91 -5.25
CA VAL A 88 -7.08 -12.84 -4.25
C VAL A 88 -8.41 -12.27 -3.77
N ARG A 89 -9.50 -13.01 -4.01
CA ARG A 89 -10.77 -12.73 -3.34
C ARG A 89 -10.71 -13.33 -1.95
N ASP A 90 -10.67 -12.47 -0.93
CA ASP A 90 -10.68 -12.88 0.47
C ASP A 90 -11.94 -13.66 0.80
N LEU A 91 -11.76 -14.76 1.53
CA LEU A 91 -12.83 -15.60 2.07
C LEU A 91 -12.72 -15.75 3.60
N GLY A 92 -11.98 -14.87 4.29
CA GLY A 92 -11.76 -14.96 5.73
C GLY A 92 -13.06 -14.84 6.54
N ASN A 93 -14.04 -14.10 6.02
CA ASN A 93 -15.40 -14.02 6.56
C ASN A 93 -16.21 -15.33 6.47
N HIS A 94 -15.65 -16.39 5.89
CA HIS A 94 -16.21 -17.73 5.92
C HIS A 94 -15.57 -18.63 6.99
N ILE A 95 -14.70 -18.08 7.84
CA ILE A 95 -14.14 -18.77 9.00
C ILE A 95 -14.95 -18.44 10.25
N SER A 96 -15.47 -19.47 10.91
CA SER A 96 -16.19 -19.34 12.17
C SER A 96 -15.65 -20.31 13.21
N SER A 97 -15.96 -20.06 14.47
CA SER A 97 -15.60 -20.91 15.61
C SER A 97 -16.76 -20.99 16.59
N THR A 98 -16.61 -21.82 17.62
CA THR A 98 -17.60 -21.95 18.70
C THR A 98 -17.85 -20.65 19.45
N ALA A 99 -16.92 -19.69 19.41
CA ALA A 99 -17.04 -18.38 20.03
C ALA A 99 -17.60 -17.28 19.10
N GLY A 100 -17.82 -17.57 17.81
CA GLY A 100 -18.34 -16.63 16.82
C GLY A 100 -17.51 -16.58 15.54
N GLN A 101 -17.68 -15.52 14.75
CA GLN A 101 -16.94 -15.29 13.50
C GLN A 101 -15.43 -15.15 13.78
N GLY A 102 -14.60 -15.94 13.08
CA GLY A 102 -13.16 -16.00 13.23
C GLY A 102 -12.67 -17.25 13.96
N PHE A 103 -11.50 -17.15 14.59
CA PHE A 103 -10.83 -18.21 15.33
C PHE A 103 -10.92 -18.01 16.85
N VAL A 104 -11.06 -19.09 17.60
CA VAL A 104 -10.65 -19.12 19.01
C VAL A 104 -9.13 -19.12 19.06
N SER A 105 -8.54 -18.16 19.78
CA SER A 105 -7.10 -18.02 19.97
C SER A 105 -6.70 -18.41 21.39
N GLU A 106 -5.65 -19.21 21.55
CA GLU A 106 -5.07 -19.61 22.82
C GLU A 106 -3.56 -19.30 22.81
N PHE A 107 -3.03 -18.74 23.89
CA PHE A 107 -1.62 -18.37 23.99
C PHE A 107 -0.97 -18.95 25.23
N PHE A 108 0.30 -19.33 25.13
CA PHE A 108 1.07 -19.96 26.20
C PHE A 108 2.44 -19.32 26.28
N ASN A 109 2.89 -18.93 27.48
CA ASN A 109 4.23 -18.35 27.70
C ASN A 109 5.31 -19.45 27.79
N ASN A 110 5.28 -20.39 26.84
CA ASN A 110 6.27 -21.44 26.65
C ASN A 110 6.25 -21.92 25.19
N THR A 111 7.25 -22.70 24.81
CA THR A 111 7.43 -23.24 23.46
C THR A 111 6.83 -24.65 23.27
N GLY A 112 6.09 -25.16 24.26
CA GLY A 112 5.56 -26.54 24.26
C GLY A 112 4.04 -26.66 24.16
N PHE A 113 3.29 -25.55 24.18
CA PHE A 113 1.84 -25.54 24.44
C PHE A 113 1.49 -26.16 25.80
N ASP A 114 2.39 -26.04 26.79
CA ASP A 114 2.25 -26.68 28.09
C ASP A 114 1.35 -25.87 29.03
N GLY A 115 0.54 -26.57 29.82
CA GLY A 115 -0.31 -25.98 30.86
C GLY A 115 -1.56 -25.27 30.32
N GLU A 116 -2.16 -24.42 31.15
CA GLU A 116 -3.32 -23.61 30.75
C GLU A 116 -2.88 -22.38 29.93
N PRO A 117 -3.64 -21.98 28.90
CA PRO A 117 -3.36 -20.76 28.17
C PRO A 117 -3.38 -19.53 29.08
N VAL A 118 -2.36 -18.67 28.94
CA VAL A 118 -2.27 -17.37 29.64
C VAL A 118 -3.26 -16.35 29.08
N TYR A 119 -3.76 -16.59 27.86
CA TYR A 119 -4.81 -15.80 27.23
C TYR A 119 -5.66 -16.69 26.30
N LYS A 120 -6.98 -16.46 26.33
CA LYS A 120 -7.98 -17.02 25.41
C LYS A 120 -8.79 -15.87 24.82
N GLY A 121 -9.06 -15.91 23.52
CA GLY A 121 -9.77 -14.84 22.82
C GLY A 121 -10.47 -15.31 21.55
N LEU A 122 -11.22 -14.39 20.93
CA LEU A 122 -11.78 -14.53 19.60
C LEU A 122 -11.06 -13.54 18.68
N VAL A 123 -10.53 -14.02 17.57
CA VAL A 123 -9.86 -13.18 16.57
C VAL A 123 -10.52 -13.35 15.22
N ARG A 124 -10.89 -12.24 14.58
CA ARG A 124 -11.51 -12.25 13.25
C ARG A 124 -10.51 -12.43 12.12
N GLU A 125 -9.32 -11.86 12.28
CA GLU A 125 -8.25 -11.84 11.29
C GLU A 125 -6.90 -12.05 11.99
N ILE A 126 -6.05 -12.89 11.43
CA ILE A 126 -4.72 -13.17 11.98
C ILE A 126 -3.71 -12.33 11.19
N HIS A 127 -3.40 -11.17 11.75
CA HIS A 127 -2.38 -10.22 11.28
C HIS A 127 -1.62 -9.67 12.49
N TYR A 128 -0.73 -10.48 13.06
CA TYR A 128 0.02 -10.14 14.26
C TYR A 128 1.46 -9.75 13.93
N THR A 129 1.97 -8.74 14.64
CA THR A 129 3.38 -8.35 14.64
C THR A 129 3.77 -7.75 15.99
N THR A 130 4.98 -8.02 16.49
CA THR A 130 5.56 -7.29 17.64
C THR A 130 6.55 -6.21 17.23
N GLY A 131 6.72 -5.93 15.92
CA GLY A 131 7.62 -4.90 15.40
C GLY A 131 7.20 -3.49 15.83
N GLY A 132 7.53 -3.10 17.06
CA GLY A 132 7.11 -1.84 17.71
C GLY A 132 6.04 -1.96 18.80
N ASN A 133 5.56 -3.17 19.11
CA ASN A 133 4.57 -3.42 20.17
C ASN A 133 5.25 -3.88 21.48
N THR A 134 4.57 -3.64 22.61
CA THR A 134 5.04 -4.10 23.94
C THR A 134 4.52 -5.48 24.33
N GLN A 135 3.60 -6.06 23.56
CA GLN A 135 3.04 -7.41 23.75
C GLN A 135 2.39 -7.94 22.45
N PHE A 136 2.32 -9.27 22.27
CA PHE A 136 1.66 -9.92 21.12
C PHE A 136 0.14 -10.11 21.34
N ALA A 137 -0.25 -10.42 22.58
CA ALA A 137 -1.62 -10.42 23.09
C ALA A 137 -1.59 -10.14 24.61
N PRO A 138 -2.73 -9.88 25.28
CA PRO A 138 -2.74 -9.61 26.72
C PRO A 138 -2.04 -10.72 27.51
N ASN A 139 -1.12 -10.35 28.40
CA ASN A 139 -0.33 -11.26 29.26
C ASN A 139 0.60 -12.24 28.51
N VAL A 140 0.81 -12.05 27.21
CA VAL A 140 1.73 -12.87 26.42
C VAL A 140 3.11 -12.21 26.37
N ASN A 141 4.15 -13.00 26.59
CA ASN A 141 5.53 -12.55 26.47
C ASN A 141 5.82 -12.07 25.04
N LEU A 142 6.81 -11.18 24.89
CA LEU A 142 7.30 -10.78 23.57
C LEU A 142 8.10 -11.89 22.88
N SER A 143 8.66 -12.81 23.67
CA SER A 143 9.34 -13.97 23.14
C SER A 143 9.09 -15.26 23.92
N ASN A 144 9.44 -16.40 23.31
CA ASN A 144 9.29 -17.73 23.88
C ASN A 144 7.84 -18.03 24.27
N PHE A 145 6.94 -17.87 23.30
CA PHE A 145 5.53 -18.18 23.47
C PHE A 145 5.02 -19.01 22.29
N THR A 146 3.90 -19.68 22.50
CA THR A 146 3.15 -20.40 21.47
C THR A 146 1.73 -19.87 21.40
N ALA A 147 1.14 -19.95 20.20
CA ALA A 147 -0.24 -19.58 19.97
C ALA A 147 -0.94 -20.65 19.13
N ARG A 148 -2.21 -20.94 19.46
CA ARG A 148 -3.08 -21.83 18.70
C ARG A 148 -4.34 -21.08 18.29
N PHE A 149 -4.70 -21.18 17.02
CA PHE A 149 -5.93 -20.62 16.47
C PHE A 149 -6.78 -21.77 15.92
N THR A 150 -8.03 -21.88 16.37
CA THR A 150 -8.94 -22.96 15.96
C THR A 150 -10.25 -22.38 15.44
N GLY A 151 -10.65 -22.81 14.24
CA GLY A 151 -11.88 -22.41 13.58
C GLY A 151 -12.31 -23.45 12.55
N GLU A 152 -13.30 -23.10 11.74
CA GLU A 152 -13.88 -23.91 10.68
C GLU A 152 -14.16 -23.00 9.48
N PHE A 153 -13.62 -23.36 8.32
CA PHE A 153 -13.87 -22.68 7.07
C PHE A 153 -15.02 -23.35 6.31
N GLU A 154 -16.09 -22.62 6.01
CA GLU A 154 -17.19 -23.09 5.16
C GLU A 154 -17.03 -22.54 3.74
N SER A 155 -16.75 -23.39 2.76
CA SER A 155 -16.46 -22.89 1.41
C SER A 155 -17.71 -22.33 0.72
N PRO A 156 -17.70 -21.08 0.23
CA PRO A 156 -18.82 -20.55 -0.56
C PRO A 156 -18.80 -21.01 -2.03
N ILE A 157 -17.78 -21.74 -2.45
CA ILE A 157 -17.56 -22.16 -3.84
C ILE A 157 -17.11 -23.61 -3.95
N ASP A 158 -17.23 -24.15 -5.17
CA ASP A 158 -16.51 -25.35 -5.61
C ASP A 158 -15.18 -24.95 -6.26
N GLY A 159 -14.14 -25.74 -6.02
CA GLY A 159 -12.84 -25.60 -6.68
C GLY A 159 -11.71 -25.11 -5.76
N PRO A 160 -10.63 -24.56 -6.33
CA PRO A 160 -9.42 -24.25 -5.56
C PRO A 160 -9.61 -23.06 -4.62
N VAL A 161 -9.28 -23.28 -3.34
CA VAL A 161 -9.17 -22.26 -2.29
C VAL A 161 -7.77 -22.32 -1.70
N GLU A 162 -7.07 -21.19 -1.70
CA GLU A 162 -5.73 -21.08 -1.13
C GLU A 162 -5.79 -20.65 0.33
N PHE A 163 -5.02 -21.35 1.16
CA PHE A 163 -4.71 -21.02 2.53
C PHE A 163 -3.25 -20.62 2.58
N LYS A 164 -2.98 -19.36 2.89
CA LYS A 164 -1.63 -18.82 2.95
C LYS A 164 -1.31 -18.44 4.39
N LEU A 165 -0.18 -18.94 4.87
CA LEU A 165 0.36 -18.68 6.21
C LEU A 165 1.79 -18.15 6.05
N SER A 166 2.09 -17.04 6.69
CA SER A 166 3.44 -16.49 6.75
C SER A 166 3.75 -15.94 8.13
N GLY A 167 5.03 -15.89 8.46
CA GLY A 167 5.44 -15.41 9.78
C GLY A 167 6.95 -15.50 10.00
N ASN A 168 7.36 -15.10 11.19
CA ASN A 168 8.72 -15.28 11.69
C ASN A 168 8.75 -16.40 12.74
N ASP A 169 9.86 -17.14 12.82
CA ASP A 169 10.02 -18.38 13.58
C ASP A 169 9.20 -19.54 12.97
N ALA A 170 8.31 -20.15 13.75
CA ALA A 170 7.70 -21.44 13.41
C ALA A 170 6.17 -21.38 13.39
N PHE A 171 5.57 -22.03 12.40
CA PHE A 171 4.12 -22.16 12.25
C PHE A 171 3.71 -23.47 11.56
N ARG A 172 2.48 -23.91 11.84
CA ARG A 172 1.82 -25.05 11.19
C ARG A 172 0.40 -24.70 10.81
N LEU A 173 -0.04 -25.22 9.68
CA LEU A 173 -1.43 -25.20 9.24
C LEU A 173 -1.96 -26.62 9.17
N PHE A 174 -3.10 -26.83 9.81
CA PHE A 174 -3.89 -28.04 9.73
C PHE A 174 -5.24 -27.74 9.09
N ILE A 175 -5.64 -28.59 8.16
CA ILE A 175 -6.99 -28.64 7.60
C ILE A 175 -7.52 -30.04 7.89
N ASP A 176 -8.71 -30.12 8.48
CA ASP A 176 -9.22 -31.32 9.13
C ASP A 176 -8.22 -31.86 10.17
N THR A 177 -7.74 -33.09 9.98
CA THR A 177 -6.70 -33.72 10.81
C THR A 177 -5.32 -33.68 10.17
N ALA A 178 -5.20 -33.25 8.91
CA ALA A 178 -3.94 -33.28 8.17
C ALA A 178 -3.14 -32.00 8.40
N MET A 179 -1.83 -32.15 8.66
CA MET A 179 -0.88 -31.04 8.59
C MET A 179 -0.55 -30.77 7.13
N VAL A 180 -0.98 -29.63 6.60
CA VAL A 180 -0.89 -29.33 5.16
C VAL A 180 0.22 -28.34 4.82
N ALA A 181 0.72 -27.59 5.81
CA ALA A 181 1.88 -26.72 5.67
C ALA A 181 2.61 -26.55 7.00
N GLU A 182 3.93 -26.48 6.94
CA GLU A 182 4.80 -26.34 8.12
C GLU A 182 6.06 -25.52 7.80
N VAL A 183 6.45 -24.72 8.79
CA VAL A 183 7.79 -24.23 9.08
C VAL A 183 7.98 -24.45 10.57
N TRP A 184 8.92 -25.30 11.01
CA TRP A 184 9.11 -25.54 12.45
C TRP A 184 10.54 -25.25 12.94
N GLU A 185 11.26 -24.48 12.14
CA GLU A 185 12.60 -23.96 12.42
C GLU A 185 12.52 -22.45 12.69
N ASN A 186 13.65 -21.83 13.07
CA ASN A 186 13.70 -20.37 13.21
C ASN A 186 13.98 -19.75 11.84
N GLU A 187 12.92 -19.41 11.10
CA GLU A 187 13.00 -18.85 9.76
C GLU A 187 12.31 -17.47 9.70
N TYR A 188 13.05 -16.47 9.21
CA TYR A 188 12.52 -15.12 9.07
C TYR A 188 11.74 -14.97 7.76
N GLY A 189 10.47 -14.54 7.86
CA GLY A 189 9.64 -14.23 6.70
C GLY A 189 9.22 -15.45 5.89
N ALA A 190 9.18 -16.64 6.51
CA ALA A 190 8.78 -17.86 5.82
C ALA A 190 7.30 -17.80 5.40
N GLU A 191 6.99 -18.40 4.25
CA GLU A 191 5.65 -18.47 3.70
C GLU A 191 5.32 -19.88 3.24
N ARG A 192 4.09 -20.33 3.48
CA ARG A 192 3.55 -21.56 2.93
C ARG A 192 2.14 -21.31 2.38
N ILE A 193 1.85 -21.93 1.24
CA ILE A 193 0.54 -21.89 0.61
C ILE A 193 0.07 -23.33 0.42
N TYR A 194 -1.16 -23.61 0.87
CA TYR A 194 -1.86 -24.86 0.60
C TYR A 194 -3.10 -24.57 -0.24
N THR A 195 -3.35 -25.36 -1.28
CA THR A 195 -4.57 -25.24 -2.10
C THR A 195 -5.51 -26.41 -1.82
N LEU A 196 -6.65 -26.11 -1.22
CA LEU A 196 -7.74 -27.04 -0.99
C LEU A 196 -8.65 -27.09 -2.22
N GLN A 197 -9.00 -28.29 -2.70
CA GLN A 197 -10.10 -28.46 -3.65
C GLN A 197 -11.41 -28.53 -2.85
N ALA A 198 -11.98 -27.36 -2.59
CA ALA A 198 -13.14 -27.22 -1.73
C ALA A 198 -14.45 -27.53 -2.48
N ARG A 199 -15.46 -27.95 -1.73
CA ARG A 199 -16.84 -28.10 -2.21
C ARG A 199 -17.72 -27.07 -1.55
N LYS A 200 -18.65 -26.50 -2.31
CA LYS A 200 -19.53 -25.46 -1.81
C LYS A 200 -20.40 -25.98 -0.66
N GLY A 201 -20.39 -25.25 0.46
CA GLY A 201 -21.13 -25.58 1.69
C GLY A 201 -20.45 -26.64 2.56
N GLU A 202 -19.36 -27.27 2.11
CA GLU A 202 -18.57 -28.13 2.99
C GLU A 202 -17.74 -27.29 3.96
N LYS A 203 -17.54 -27.87 5.14
CA LYS A 203 -16.90 -27.27 6.30
C LYS A 203 -15.62 -28.00 6.60
N TYR A 204 -14.55 -27.23 6.74
CA TYR A 204 -13.19 -27.73 6.96
C TYR A 204 -12.66 -27.14 8.26
N PRO A 205 -12.47 -27.92 9.33
CA PRO A 205 -11.76 -27.49 10.52
C PRO A 205 -10.38 -26.95 10.15
N VAL A 206 -10.05 -25.78 10.67
CA VAL A 206 -8.77 -25.11 10.45
C VAL A 206 -8.10 -24.92 11.81
N ARG A 207 -6.88 -25.41 11.94
CA ARG A 207 -6.04 -25.14 13.12
C ARG A 207 -4.70 -24.59 12.68
N ILE A 208 -4.30 -23.48 13.29
CA ILE A 208 -2.98 -22.88 13.09
C ILE A 208 -2.25 -22.95 14.43
N GLU A 209 -1.00 -23.37 14.38
CA GLU A 209 -0.10 -23.31 15.52
C GLU A 209 1.08 -22.41 15.17
N TYR A 210 1.51 -21.60 16.13
CA TYR A 210 2.59 -20.66 16.01
C TYR A 210 3.52 -20.78 17.21
N MET A 211 4.82 -20.66 16.99
CA MET A 211 5.83 -20.62 18.02
C MET A 211 6.79 -19.48 17.72
N GLN A 212 6.86 -18.55 18.67
CA GLN A 212 7.86 -17.50 18.72
C GLN A 212 9.02 -17.96 19.61
N ARG A 213 10.27 -17.76 19.16
CA ARG A 213 11.48 -18.01 19.95
C ARG A 213 12.26 -16.73 20.25
N THR A 214 12.67 -15.98 19.22
CA THR A 214 13.58 -14.84 19.39
C THR A 214 13.29 -13.74 18.38
N GLY A 215 13.73 -12.51 18.67
CA GLY A 215 13.44 -11.35 17.82
C GLY A 215 11.97 -10.94 17.89
N SER A 216 11.43 -10.49 16.76
CA SER A 216 10.03 -10.07 16.66
C SER A 216 9.12 -11.23 16.26
N ALA A 217 7.93 -11.30 16.82
CA ALA A 217 6.90 -12.22 16.40
C ALA A 217 6.12 -11.63 15.23
N ASP A 218 5.87 -12.41 14.19
CA ASP A 218 5.03 -12.04 13.06
C ASP A 218 4.22 -13.26 12.62
N LEU A 219 2.91 -13.12 12.45
CA LEU A 219 2.03 -14.18 11.96
C LEU A 219 0.88 -13.59 11.14
N ASN A 220 0.78 -14.02 9.90
CA ASN A 220 -0.26 -13.62 8.96
C ASN A 220 -0.92 -14.86 8.36
N PHE A 221 -2.24 -14.87 8.32
CA PHE A 221 -3.00 -15.91 7.65
C PHE A 221 -4.09 -15.32 6.77
N THR A 222 -4.22 -15.86 5.56
CA THR A 222 -5.28 -15.50 4.61
C THR A 222 -5.86 -16.74 3.97
N VAL A 223 -7.17 -16.72 3.72
CA VAL A 223 -7.86 -17.74 2.92
C VAL A 223 -8.57 -17.05 1.78
N GLY A 224 -8.42 -17.54 0.56
CA GLY A 224 -8.99 -16.86 -0.59
C GLY A 224 -8.88 -17.62 -1.89
N VAL A 225 -9.40 -17.00 -2.95
CA VAL A 225 -9.40 -17.58 -4.30
C VAL A 225 -8.60 -16.68 -5.21
N ARG A 226 -7.56 -17.24 -5.84
CA ARG A 226 -6.86 -16.55 -6.93
C ARG A 226 -7.73 -16.55 -8.16
N THR A 227 -8.00 -15.35 -8.66
CA THR A 227 -8.71 -15.13 -9.91
C THR A 227 -7.84 -14.27 -10.82
N PRO A 228 -7.71 -14.62 -12.12
CA PRO A 228 -7.00 -13.76 -13.06
C PRO A 228 -7.57 -12.35 -13.03
N VAL A 229 -6.72 -11.34 -13.26
CA VAL A 229 -7.15 -9.95 -13.34
C VAL A 229 -8.17 -9.79 -14.47
N ASP A 230 -9.39 -9.42 -14.09
CA ASP A 230 -10.52 -9.20 -15.00
C ASP A 230 -10.60 -7.72 -15.41
N LEU A 231 -9.82 -7.36 -16.42
CA LEU A 231 -9.80 -5.99 -16.98
C LEU A 231 -11.17 -5.58 -17.52
N ALA A 232 -11.81 -6.46 -18.30
CA ALA A 232 -13.07 -6.16 -18.98
C ALA A 232 -14.23 -6.01 -18.01
N GLY A 233 -14.34 -6.90 -17.01
CA GLY A 233 -15.36 -6.78 -15.98
C GLY A 233 -15.12 -5.58 -15.07
N THR A 234 -13.87 -5.28 -14.71
CA THR A 234 -13.55 -4.04 -13.96
C THR A 234 -14.03 -2.82 -14.73
N VAL A 235 -13.68 -2.71 -16.02
CA VAL A 235 -14.15 -1.64 -16.91
C VAL A 235 -15.69 -1.59 -16.95
N SER A 236 -16.35 -2.73 -17.13
CA SER A 236 -17.81 -2.78 -17.21
C SER A 236 -18.50 -2.26 -15.95
N ARG A 237 -17.88 -2.43 -14.76
CA ARG A 237 -18.44 -1.98 -13.48
C ARG A 237 -18.20 -0.50 -13.20
N VAL A 238 -17.18 0.11 -13.82
CA VAL A 238 -16.76 1.50 -13.54
C VAL A 238 -17.03 2.48 -14.69
N LYS A 239 -17.31 2.00 -15.90
CA LYS A 239 -17.48 2.83 -17.12
C LYS A 239 -18.57 3.89 -17.04
N ASP A 240 -19.53 3.78 -16.12
CA ASP A 240 -20.63 4.74 -15.97
C ASP A 240 -20.32 5.85 -14.96
N ALA A 241 -19.19 5.78 -14.25
CA ALA A 241 -18.79 6.81 -13.30
C ALA A 241 -18.51 8.16 -14.00
N ASP A 242 -18.66 9.28 -13.27
CA ASP A 242 -18.33 10.62 -13.79
C ASP A 242 -16.81 10.80 -13.93
N VAL A 243 -16.04 10.17 -13.04
CA VAL A 243 -14.57 10.16 -13.01
C VAL A 243 -14.07 8.82 -12.46
N ILE A 244 -12.91 8.38 -12.96
CA ILE A 244 -12.20 7.20 -12.47
C ILE A 244 -10.92 7.64 -11.76
N LEU A 245 -10.78 7.25 -10.50
CA LEU A 245 -9.58 7.45 -9.70
C LEU A 245 -8.84 6.12 -9.65
N PHE A 246 -7.73 6.01 -10.38
CA PHE A 246 -6.84 4.87 -10.24
C PHE A 246 -5.87 5.13 -9.08
N VAL A 247 -5.93 4.34 -8.01
CA VAL A 247 -5.08 4.44 -6.83
C VAL A 247 -4.10 3.27 -6.85
N GLY A 248 -2.86 3.55 -7.26
CA GLY A 248 -1.87 2.53 -7.56
C GLY A 248 -0.44 2.99 -7.29
N GLY A 249 0.51 2.38 -7.98
CA GLY A 249 1.94 2.56 -7.75
C GLY A 249 2.56 1.37 -7.03
N ILE A 250 3.41 1.64 -6.04
CA ILE A 250 4.14 0.62 -5.26
C ILE A 250 3.55 0.57 -3.84
N SER A 251 4.00 -0.39 -3.06
CA SER A 251 3.71 -0.54 -1.63
C SER A 251 5.02 -0.81 -0.88
N PRO A 252 5.11 -0.43 0.41
CA PRO A 252 6.21 -0.85 1.29
C PRO A 252 6.41 -2.37 1.36
N ARG A 253 5.43 -3.18 0.92
CA ARG A 253 5.59 -4.64 0.78
C ARG A 253 6.48 -5.07 -0.41
N LEU A 254 6.83 -4.16 -1.29
CA LEU A 254 7.62 -4.42 -2.50
C LEU A 254 8.96 -3.69 -2.53
N GLU A 255 9.04 -2.51 -1.92
CA GLU A 255 10.29 -1.74 -1.81
C GLU A 255 10.69 -1.57 -0.34
N GLY A 256 11.92 -1.92 0.00
CA GLY A 256 12.43 -1.87 1.37
C GLY A 256 13.78 -2.57 1.54
N GLU A 257 14.35 -2.48 2.75
CA GLU A 257 15.66 -3.07 3.06
C GLU A 257 15.56 -4.60 3.14
N GLU A 258 16.41 -5.30 2.37
CA GLU A 258 16.65 -6.75 2.41
C GLU A 258 15.40 -7.63 2.50
N MET A 259 14.35 -7.29 1.75
CA MET A 259 13.07 -7.99 1.82
C MET A 259 13.11 -9.34 1.07
N PRO A 260 12.27 -10.33 1.40
CA PRO A 260 12.14 -11.58 0.63
C PRO A 260 11.26 -11.41 -0.62
N VAL A 261 11.40 -10.29 -1.34
CA VAL A 261 10.59 -9.98 -2.54
C VAL A 261 11.29 -10.50 -3.79
N ASP A 262 10.60 -11.40 -4.50
CA ASP A 262 10.96 -11.85 -5.85
C ASP A 262 9.73 -11.73 -6.75
N ALA A 263 9.68 -10.64 -7.54
CA ALA A 263 8.56 -10.32 -8.41
C ALA A 263 9.05 -9.50 -9.61
N ASP A 264 8.28 -9.49 -10.71
CA ASP A 264 8.64 -8.69 -11.89
C ASP A 264 8.86 -7.21 -11.52
N GLY A 265 10.03 -6.69 -11.85
CA GLY A 265 10.48 -5.34 -11.49
C GLY A 265 11.12 -5.19 -10.10
N PHE A 266 11.25 -6.26 -9.30
CA PHE A 266 11.75 -6.21 -7.92
C PHE A 266 12.70 -7.37 -7.61
N ARG A 267 13.72 -7.10 -6.78
CA ARG A 267 14.61 -8.14 -6.25
C ARG A 267 15.10 -7.74 -4.86
N LYS A 268 14.73 -8.52 -3.86
CA LYS A 268 15.09 -8.32 -2.46
C LYS A 268 14.72 -6.95 -1.86
N GLY A 269 13.62 -6.35 -2.33
CA GLY A 269 13.20 -5.01 -1.94
C GLY A 269 13.80 -3.88 -2.79
N ASP A 270 14.82 -4.16 -3.62
CA ASP A 270 15.27 -3.24 -4.67
C ASP A 270 14.38 -3.33 -5.90
N ARG A 271 14.37 -2.26 -6.70
CA ARG A 271 13.69 -2.23 -7.99
C ARG A 271 14.66 -2.51 -9.13
N THR A 272 14.33 -3.48 -9.98
CA THR A 272 15.13 -3.83 -11.18
C THR A 272 14.79 -2.94 -12.38
N ASN A 273 13.66 -2.25 -12.34
CA ASN A 273 13.32 -1.14 -13.21
C ASN A 273 12.43 -0.13 -12.46
N ILE A 274 12.23 1.06 -13.02
CA ILE A 274 11.45 2.12 -12.38
C ILE A 274 10.09 2.38 -13.02
N GLU A 275 9.64 1.54 -13.97
CA GLU A 275 8.29 1.66 -14.53
C GLU A 275 7.23 1.23 -13.50
N ILE A 276 5.97 1.61 -13.74
CA ILE A 276 4.87 1.01 -12.97
C ILE A 276 4.72 -0.47 -13.35
N PRO A 277 4.26 -1.32 -12.42
CA PRO A 277 4.05 -2.74 -12.70
C PRO A 277 3.15 -2.99 -13.91
N ALA A 278 3.50 -4.00 -14.71
CA ALA A 278 2.85 -4.26 -16.00
C ALA A 278 1.34 -4.49 -15.89
N VAL A 279 0.87 -5.16 -14.83
CA VAL A 279 -0.55 -5.40 -14.59
C VAL A 279 -1.32 -4.09 -14.35
N GLN A 280 -0.73 -3.15 -13.60
CA GLN A 280 -1.32 -1.83 -13.37
C GLN A 280 -1.34 -1.01 -14.66
N LYS A 281 -0.28 -1.08 -15.48
CA LYS A 281 -0.24 -0.44 -16.80
C LYS A 281 -1.36 -0.93 -17.71
N ARG A 282 -1.65 -2.24 -17.73
CA ARG A 282 -2.80 -2.81 -18.48
C ARG A 282 -4.14 -2.32 -17.92
N MET A 283 -4.26 -2.22 -16.60
CA MET A 283 -5.47 -1.72 -15.96
C MET A 283 -5.73 -0.25 -16.31
N ILE A 284 -4.76 0.66 -16.09
CA ILE A 284 -4.92 2.08 -16.42
C ILE A 284 -5.25 2.27 -17.90
N LYS A 285 -4.59 1.53 -18.81
CA LYS A 285 -4.92 1.54 -20.24
C LYS A 285 -6.39 1.20 -20.51
N SER A 286 -6.91 0.18 -19.84
CA SER A 286 -8.30 -0.25 -19.97
C SER A 286 -9.27 0.79 -19.39
N LEU A 287 -8.91 1.45 -18.30
CA LEU A 287 -9.70 2.54 -17.70
C LEU A 287 -9.72 3.79 -18.59
N VAL A 288 -8.58 4.19 -19.17
CA VAL A 288 -8.49 5.31 -20.13
C VAL A 288 -9.31 5.02 -21.39
N ALA A 289 -9.33 3.76 -21.85
CA ALA A 289 -10.11 3.35 -23.02
C ALA A 289 -11.64 3.50 -22.85
N THR A 290 -12.13 3.74 -21.62
CA THR A 290 -13.55 4.06 -21.38
C THR A 290 -13.95 5.45 -21.88
N GLY A 291 -12.98 6.34 -22.12
CA GLY A 291 -13.21 7.75 -22.45
C GLY A 291 -13.64 8.61 -21.26
N LYS A 292 -13.70 8.04 -20.04
CA LYS A 292 -13.95 8.80 -18.82
C LYS A 292 -12.68 9.53 -18.37
N PRO A 293 -12.81 10.68 -17.69
CA PRO A 293 -11.66 11.32 -17.06
C PRO A 293 -10.98 10.37 -16.07
N VAL A 294 -9.66 10.19 -16.20
CA VAL A 294 -8.87 9.33 -15.31
C VAL A 294 -7.87 10.16 -14.52
N VAL A 295 -7.93 10.05 -13.19
CA VAL A 295 -6.95 10.60 -12.26
C VAL A 295 -6.09 9.46 -11.72
N TYR A 296 -4.77 9.54 -11.88
CA TYR A 296 -3.85 8.63 -11.24
C TYR A 296 -3.41 9.18 -9.88
N VAL A 297 -3.85 8.53 -8.81
CA VAL A 297 -3.34 8.71 -7.45
C VAL A 297 -2.18 7.73 -7.25
N MET A 298 -0.96 8.23 -7.41
CA MET A 298 0.26 7.43 -7.33
C MET A 298 0.78 7.41 -5.90
N CYS A 299 0.87 6.21 -5.32
CA CYS A 299 1.51 5.95 -4.04
C CYS A 299 2.86 5.25 -4.29
N THR A 300 3.92 5.79 -3.72
CA THR A 300 5.30 5.30 -3.90
C THR A 300 6.21 5.94 -2.87
N GLY A 301 7.26 5.24 -2.42
CA GLY A 301 8.34 5.80 -1.61
C GLY A 301 9.46 6.39 -2.45
N SER A 302 9.44 6.17 -3.77
CA SER A 302 10.54 6.50 -4.66
C SER A 302 10.06 6.96 -6.06
N ALA A 303 11.00 7.36 -6.93
CA ALA A 303 10.67 7.85 -8.27
C ALA A 303 10.13 6.74 -9.20
N LEU A 304 9.06 7.03 -9.95
CA LEU A 304 8.52 6.15 -10.99
C LEU A 304 8.62 6.80 -12.37
N ALA A 305 8.92 5.99 -13.39
CA ALA A 305 8.81 6.36 -14.79
C ALA A 305 7.35 6.19 -15.24
N LEU A 306 6.72 7.32 -15.56
CA LEU A 306 5.29 7.42 -15.86
C LEU A 306 5.03 7.91 -17.28
N ASN A 307 5.86 7.57 -18.27
CA ASN A 307 5.77 8.22 -19.59
C ASN A 307 4.39 8.03 -20.23
N TRP A 308 3.89 6.80 -20.26
CA TRP A 308 2.60 6.51 -20.88
C TRP A 308 1.46 7.16 -20.08
N GLU A 309 1.51 7.07 -18.75
CA GLU A 309 0.51 7.63 -17.86
C GLU A 309 0.47 9.15 -17.99
N ASN A 310 1.64 9.80 -17.96
CA ASN A 310 1.79 11.24 -18.17
C ASN A 310 1.18 11.71 -19.48
N ASP A 311 1.19 10.91 -20.54
CA ASP A 311 0.64 11.31 -21.83
C ASP A 311 -0.87 11.04 -21.92
N ASN A 312 -1.38 10.02 -21.21
CA ASN A 312 -2.71 9.45 -21.48
C ASN A 312 -3.76 9.66 -20.37
N VAL A 313 -3.37 9.86 -19.10
CA VAL A 313 -4.34 10.16 -18.02
C VAL A 313 -4.58 11.67 -17.90
N ASP A 314 -5.69 12.11 -17.31
CA ASP A 314 -6.04 13.53 -17.25
C ASP A 314 -5.32 14.28 -16.12
N ALA A 315 -5.15 13.62 -14.97
CA ALA A 315 -4.42 14.19 -13.84
C ALA A 315 -3.58 13.13 -13.10
N ILE A 316 -2.48 13.58 -12.49
CA ILE A 316 -1.59 12.74 -11.68
C ILE A 316 -1.30 13.48 -10.37
N ILE A 317 -1.59 12.84 -9.25
CA ILE A 317 -1.13 13.26 -7.92
C ILE A 317 -0.16 12.21 -7.37
N ASN A 318 0.97 12.67 -6.86
CA ASN A 318 1.88 11.84 -6.08
C ASN A 318 1.52 11.99 -4.60
N ALA A 319 0.96 10.92 -4.04
CA ALA A 319 0.48 10.84 -2.67
C ALA A 319 1.54 10.33 -1.69
N TRP A 320 2.65 9.77 -2.18
CA TRP A 320 3.64 9.07 -1.38
C TRP A 320 3.02 7.99 -0.46
N TYR A 321 3.64 7.74 0.68
CA TYR A 321 3.06 7.01 1.82
C TYR A 321 2.68 8.04 2.90
N GLY A 322 1.40 8.44 2.92
CA GLY A 322 0.94 9.62 3.66
C GLY A 322 0.71 9.44 5.17
N GLY A 323 1.08 8.30 5.74
CA GLY A 323 0.86 7.99 7.15
C GLY A 323 -0.61 7.87 7.55
N GLN A 324 -0.88 7.95 8.84
CA GLN A 324 -2.19 7.69 9.44
C GLN A 324 -3.37 8.52 8.88
N GLU A 325 -3.10 9.71 8.34
CA GLU A 325 -4.10 10.61 7.77
C GLU A 325 -3.90 10.83 6.26
N GLY A 326 -3.10 9.97 5.61
CA GLY A 326 -2.78 10.09 4.19
C GLY A 326 -4.03 9.99 3.30
N GLY A 327 -4.99 9.12 3.62
CA GLY A 327 -6.25 9.03 2.89
C GLY A 327 -7.09 10.31 2.99
N THR A 328 -7.18 10.90 4.18
CA THR A 328 -7.83 12.20 4.41
C THR A 328 -7.15 13.30 3.56
N ALA A 329 -5.82 13.38 3.59
CA ALA A 329 -5.04 14.37 2.85
C ALA A 329 -5.22 14.25 1.33
N VAL A 330 -5.20 13.03 0.81
CA VAL A 330 -5.47 12.76 -0.62
C VAL A 330 -6.86 13.24 -1.00
N ALA A 331 -7.87 12.95 -0.18
CA ALA A 331 -9.22 13.39 -0.44
C ALA A 331 -9.34 14.93 -0.37
N ASP A 332 -8.68 15.59 0.59
CA ASP A 332 -8.65 17.06 0.66
C ASP A 332 -8.06 17.69 -0.60
N VAL A 333 -6.99 17.12 -1.14
CA VAL A 333 -6.39 17.58 -2.40
C VAL A 333 -7.36 17.32 -3.56
N LEU A 334 -7.88 16.11 -3.71
CA LEU A 334 -8.78 15.75 -4.81
C LEU A 334 -10.00 16.67 -4.89
N PHE A 335 -10.56 17.09 -3.75
CA PHE A 335 -11.78 17.92 -3.69
C PHE A 335 -11.52 19.41 -3.38
N GLY A 336 -10.26 19.83 -3.36
CA GLY A 336 -9.89 21.25 -3.22
C GLY A 336 -10.05 21.84 -1.81
N ASP A 337 -10.24 21.01 -0.78
CA ASP A 337 -10.13 21.44 0.62
C ASP A 337 -8.69 21.81 0.99
N TYR A 338 -7.73 21.31 0.22
CA TYR A 338 -6.33 21.72 0.27
C TYR A 338 -5.79 21.97 -1.14
N ASN A 339 -5.16 23.12 -1.35
CA ASN A 339 -4.44 23.41 -2.58
C ASN A 339 -3.02 22.82 -2.48
N PRO A 340 -2.66 21.81 -3.31
CA PRO A 340 -1.36 21.14 -3.20
C PRO A 340 -0.22 22.12 -3.49
N ALA A 341 0.82 22.05 -2.65
CA ALA A 341 2.02 22.87 -2.76
C ALA A 341 3.31 22.05 -2.57
N GLY A 342 3.21 20.72 -2.42
CA GLY A 342 4.36 19.84 -2.35
C GLY A 342 5.22 19.94 -3.61
N ARG A 343 6.53 19.72 -3.44
CA ARG A 343 7.53 19.74 -4.51
C ARG A 343 8.32 18.45 -4.49
N LEU A 344 8.62 17.89 -5.66
CA LEU A 344 9.38 16.65 -5.76
C LEU A 344 10.78 16.82 -5.11
N PRO A 345 11.11 16.04 -4.05
CA PRO A 345 12.42 16.10 -3.41
C PRO A 345 13.48 15.31 -4.20
N VAL A 346 13.08 14.58 -5.25
CA VAL A 346 13.94 13.78 -6.12
C VAL A 346 13.55 13.98 -7.59
N THR A 347 14.48 13.70 -8.50
CA THR A 347 14.21 13.73 -9.95
C THR A 347 13.49 12.47 -10.37
N PHE A 348 12.42 12.61 -11.15
CA PHE A 348 11.70 11.49 -11.75
C PHE A 348 12.21 11.29 -13.18
N TYR A 349 12.82 10.15 -13.44
CA TYR A 349 13.42 9.79 -14.72
C TYR A 349 12.38 9.20 -15.67
N LYS A 350 12.63 9.29 -16.97
CA LYS A 350 11.85 8.64 -18.02
C LYS A 350 12.09 7.13 -18.06
N SER A 351 13.29 6.67 -17.74
CA SER A 351 13.63 5.25 -17.66
C SER A 351 14.87 5.07 -16.79
N ALA A 352 15.11 3.83 -16.36
CA ALA A 352 16.33 3.49 -15.64
C ALA A 352 17.59 3.69 -16.51
N GLU A 353 17.46 3.71 -17.85
CA GLU A 353 18.56 3.97 -18.78
C GLU A 353 19.08 5.42 -18.70
N GLN A 354 18.34 6.33 -18.08
CA GLN A 354 18.83 7.67 -17.79
C GLN A 354 19.79 7.72 -16.59
N LEU A 355 19.89 6.61 -15.85
CA LEU A 355 20.81 6.46 -14.73
C LEU A 355 22.06 5.71 -15.19
N PRO A 356 23.25 6.07 -14.68
CA PRO A 356 24.44 5.26 -14.92
C PRO A 356 24.34 3.91 -14.20
N ASP A 357 25.30 3.03 -14.48
CA ASP A 357 25.36 1.68 -13.90
C ASP A 357 25.21 1.71 -12.38
N PHE A 358 24.49 0.72 -11.83
CA PHE A 358 24.22 0.65 -10.40
C PHE A 358 25.49 0.54 -9.54
N GLN A 359 26.56 -0.05 -10.08
CA GLN A 359 27.87 -0.18 -9.41
C GLN A 359 28.74 1.08 -9.54
N ASP A 360 28.34 2.07 -10.35
CA ASP A 360 29.02 3.36 -10.46
C ASP A 360 28.56 4.32 -9.35
N TYR A 361 29.40 4.50 -8.33
CA TYR A 361 29.15 5.40 -7.21
C TYR A 361 29.53 6.87 -7.50
N SER A 362 29.92 7.21 -8.72
CA SER A 362 30.16 8.61 -9.09
C SER A 362 28.84 9.39 -9.19
N MET A 363 28.86 10.68 -8.87
CA MET A 363 27.68 11.53 -9.01
C MET A 363 27.37 11.94 -10.45
N LYS A 364 28.25 11.65 -11.41
CA LYS A 364 28.11 12.06 -12.81
C LYS A 364 26.82 11.48 -13.39
N GLY A 365 25.99 12.31 -14.04
CA GLY A 365 24.74 11.85 -14.65
C GLY A 365 23.59 11.58 -13.66
N ARG A 366 23.80 11.74 -12.34
CA ARG A 366 22.78 11.48 -11.31
C ARG A 366 22.18 12.76 -10.76
N THR A 367 20.94 12.66 -10.26
CA THR A 367 20.22 13.76 -9.60
C THR A 367 20.03 14.99 -10.48
N TYR A 368 19.28 15.98 -10.01
CA TYR A 368 19.10 17.24 -10.73
C TYR A 368 20.40 18.02 -10.94
N ARG A 369 21.44 17.78 -10.12
CA ARG A 369 22.68 18.58 -10.14
C ARG A 369 23.66 18.14 -11.23
N TYR A 370 23.68 16.86 -11.57
CA TYR A 370 24.72 16.28 -12.44
C TYR A 370 24.15 15.50 -13.65
N MET A 371 22.83 15.29 -13.69
CA MET A 371 22.13 14.79 -14.87
C MET A 371 22.17 15.84 -16.00
N THR A 372 22.51 15.42 -17.22
CA THR A 372 22.50 16.27 -18.42
C THR A 372 21.29 16.01 -19.31
N GLN A 373 20.65 14.85 -19.15
CA GLN A 373 19.44 14.49 -19.89
C GLN A 373 18.21 15.21 -19.32
N LYS A 374 17.14 15.30 -20.13
CA LYS A 374 15.85 15.84 -19.66
C LYS A 374 15.09 14.78 -18.84
N PRO A 375 14.72 15.05 -17.58
CA PRO A 375 13.92 14.13 -16.77
C PRO A 375 12.45 14.13 -17.20
N LEU A 376 11.66 13.19 -16.66
CA LEU A 376 10.20 13.21 -16.78
C LEU A 376 9.61 14.34 -15.93
N TYR A 377 9.97 14.39 -14.64
CA TYR A 377 9.71 15.54 -13.77
C TYR A 377 11.01 15.95 -13.05
N PRO A 378 11.41 17.23 -13.12
CA PRO A 378 12.64 17.70 -12.47
C PRO A 378 12.47 17.77 -10.95
N PHE A 379 13.60 17.81 -10.23
CA PHE A 379 13.62 18.19 -8.82
C PHE A 379 12.93 19.55 -8.60
N GLY A 380 12.16 19.66 -7.52
CA GLY A 380 11.39 20.87 -7.21
C GLY A 380 10.10 21.04 -8.02
N TYR A 381 9.76 20.09 -8.91
CA TYR A 381 8.53 20.16 -9.68
C TYR A 381 7.27 19.93 -8.82
N GLY A 382 6.18 20.62 -9.16
CA GLY A 382 4.87 20.48 -8.54
C GLY A 382 3.92 21.56 -9.05
N LEU A 383 2.68 21.20 -9.35
CA LEU A 383 1.64 22.13 -9.76
C LEU A 383 0.83 22.57 -8.53
N SER A 384 -0.01 23.60 -8.74
CA SER A 384 -0.99 24.10 -7.77
C SER A 384 -2.31 24.32 -8.51
N TYR A 385 -3.41 24.41 -7.77
CA TYR A 385 -4.71 24.83 -8.31
C TYR A 385 -4.76 26.34 -8.61
N THR A 386 -3.72 27.08 -8.27
CA THR A 386 -3.56 28.50 -8.63
C THR A 386 -2.20 28.75 -9.28
N THR A 387 -2.03 29.96 -9.79
CA THR A 387 -0.80 30.42 -10.42
C THR A 387 -0.08 31.42 -9.53
N PHE A 388 1.25 31.32 -9.49
CA PHE A 388 2.12 32.27 -8.79
C PHE A 388 3.06 32.91 -9.80
N ARG A 389 3.37 34.19 -9.59
CA ARG A 389 4.43 34.91 -10.28
C ARG A 389 5.32 35.52 -9.22
N TYR A 390 6.63 35.32 -9.36
CA TYR A 390 7.64 35.95 -8.53
C TYR A 390 8.37 36.97 -9.38
N ASP A 391 8.40 38.23 -8.93
CA ASP A 391 9.09 39.31 -9.64
C ASP A 391 10.12 40.01 -8.75
N ASN A 392 10.90 40.91 -9.34
CA ASN A 392 11.76 41.86 -8.61
C ASN A 392 12.71 41.22 -7.58
N ALA A 393 13.36 40.12 -7.97
CA ALA A 393 14.35 39.44 -7.13
C ALA A 393 15.45 40.41 -6.67
N LYS A 394 15.65 40.52 -5.35
CA LYS A 394 16.67 41.38 -4.73
C LYS A 394 17.56 40.56 -3.81
N LEU A 395 18.86 40.74 -3.96
CA LEU A 395 19.86 40.19 -3.06
C LEU A 395 20.24 41.23 -2.02
N SER A 396 20.32 40.83 -0.74
CA SER A 396 20.85 41.69 0.33
C SER A 396 22.33 42.03 0.12
N SER A 397 23.08 41.16 -0.55
CA SER A 397 24.47 41.41 -0.98
C SER A 397 24.83 40.55 -2.20
N TYR A 398 25.68 41.08 -3.08
CA TYR A 398 26.25 40.36 -4.23
C TYR A 398 27.62 39.73 -3.94
N LYS A 399 28.19 40.01 -2.76
CA LYS A 399 29.47 39.46 -2.28
C LYS A 399 29.34 39.10 -0.81
N ILE A 400 29.70 37.89 -0.45
CA ILE A 400 29.66 37.38 0.92
C ILE A 400 30.99 36.72 1.25
N LYS A 401 31.38 36.74 2.53
CA LYS A 401 32.48 35.91 3.05
C LYS A 401 31.96 34.51 3.37
N VAL A 402 32.89 33.58 3.56
CA VAL A 402 32.57 32.22 4.06
C VAL A 402 31.83 32.35 5.40
N GLY A 403 30.64 31.74 5.48
CA GLY A 403 29.80 31.77 6.67
C GLY A 403 28.82 32.94 6.76
N GLU A 404 28.89 33.92 5.86
CA GLU A 404 27.89 35.00 5.79
C GLU A 404 26.64 34.55 5.03
N ALA A 405 25.46 34.91 5.54
CA ALA A 405 24.19 34.63 4.89
C ALA A 405 23.87 35.69 3.82
N VAL A 406 23.19 35.27 2.76
CA VAL A 406 22.55 36.17 1.79
C VAL A 406 21.04 35.94 1.83
N THR A 407 20.28 37.04 1.83
CA THR A 407 18.82 36.99 1.72
C THR A 407 18.46 37.33 0.29
N ILE A 408 17.67 36.45 -0.34
CA ILE A 408 16.98 36.77 -1.58
C ILE A 408 15.51 37.05 -1.25
N SER A 409 14.99 38.19 -1.70
CA SER A 409 13.57 38.53 -1.60
C SER A 409 12.97 38.68 -2.99
N PHE A 410 11.69 38.35 -3.10
CA PHE A 410 10.89 38.47 -4.32
C PHE A 410 9.58 39.13 -3.95
N ASP A 411 8.95 39.81 -4.91
CA ASP A 411 7.57 40.27 -4.78
C ASP A 411 6.57 39.11 -5.00
#